data_AF-A0A8J7K244-F1
#
_entry.id   AF-A0A8J7K244-F1
#
_cell.length_a   1.000
_cell.length_b   1.000
_cell.length_c   1.000
_cell.angle_alpha   90.00
_cell.angle_beta   90.00
_cell.angle_gamma   90.00
#
_symmetry.space_group_name_H-M   'P 1'
#
loop_
_entity.id
_entity.type
_entity.pdbx_description
1 polymer ?
#
loop_
_entity_poly.entity_id
_entity_poly.type
_entity_poly.pdbx_seq_one_letter_code
_entity_poly.pdbx_strand_id
1 'polypeptide(L)'
;MQHCDTKKGNTRLTINPLDNFKNCEDLIKYLSNGRIYSDDITINNELNEVLSLNMQTLVNNRKVILDTLLEQLKNEKLKGDWTVAMLNRKIQEWSNKQKDEKYKPYCQIAIYYLKNKLSKLK
;
A
#
# COMPACT_ATOMS: atom_id res chain seq x y z
N MET A 1 -15.11 16.60 -5.66
CA MET A 1 -15.01 15.16 -5.28
C MET A 1 -14.52 15.10 -3.84
N GLN A 2 -15.13 14.30 -2.97
CA GLN A 2 -14.81 14.24 -1.54
C GLN A 2 -14.24 12.87 -1.17
N HIS A 3 -13.25 12.83 -0.26
CA HIS A 3 -12.68 11.61 0.31
C HIS A 3 -12.18 11.88 1.74
N CYS A 4 -11.71 10.83 2.42
CA CYS A 4 -11.23 10.88 3.80
C CYS A 4 -12.22 11.62 4.73
N ASP A 5 -11.74 12.59 5.51
CA ASP A 5 -12.52 13.26 6.54
C ASP A 5 -13.71 14.03 5.98
N THR A 6 -13.56 14.65 4.81
CA THR A 6 -14.65 15.41 4.18
C THR A 6 -15.83 14.51 3.82
N LYS A 7 -15.59 13.29 3.31
CA LYS A 7 -16.66 12.34 2.99
C LYS A 7 -17.18 11.62 4.23
N LYS A 8 -16.27 11.23 5.13
CA LYS A 8 -16.58 10.49 6.36
C LYS A 8 -17.53 11.27 7.27
N GLY A 9 -17.29 12.58 7.44
CA GLY A 9 -18.02 13.40 8.42
C GLY A 9 -17.97 12.77 9.82
N ASN A 10 -19.14 12.68 10.46
CA ASN A 10 -19.28 12.15 11.82
C ASN A 10 -19.39 10.62 11.91
N THR A 11 -19.34 9.91 10.78
CA THR A 11 -19.39 8.44 10.76
C THR A 11 -18.18 7.86 11.50
N ARG A 12 -18.41 6.94 12.43
CA ARG A 12 -17.33 6.24 13.14
C ARG A 12 -16.73 5.16 12.24
N LEU A 13 -15.42 4.97 12.35
CA LEU A 13 -14.69 3.92 11.65
C LEU A 13 -14.32 2.81 12.63
N THR A 14 -14.24 1.59 12.11
CA THR A 14 -13.69 0.43 12.82
C THR A 14 -12.17 0.36 12.72
N ILE A 15 -11.57 0.87 11.64
CA ILE A 15 -10.11 1.00 11.56
C ILE A 15 -9.66 2.13 12.50
N ASN A 16 -8.72 1.80 13.38
CA ASN A 16 -8.03 2.75 14.21
C ASN A 16 -6.50 2.68 13.97
N PRO A 17 -5.90 3.67 13.30
CA PRO A 17 -4.45 3.73 13.10
C PRO A 17 -3.63 3.88 14.39
N LEU A 18 -4.27 4.24 15.51
CA LEU A 18 -3.64 4.39 16.83
C LEU A 18 -3.75 3.11 17.67
N ASP A 19 -4.35 2.04 17.14
CA ASP A 19 -4.45 0.77 17.84
C ASP A 19 -3.11 0.03 17.78
N ASN A 20 -2.46 -0.06 18.94
CA ASN A 20 -1.17 -0.74 19.10
C ASN A 20 -1.26 -2.27 19.00
N PHE A 21 -2.47 -2.84 19.14
CA PHE A 21 -2.69 -4.28 19.06
C PHE A 21 -3.11 -4.73 17.66
N LYS A 22 -3.74 -3.84 16.89
CA LYS A 22 -4.24 -4.14 15.53
C LYS A 22 -3.67 -3.15 14.51
N ASN A 23 -2.55 -3.52 13.89
CA ASN A 23 -1.97 -2.72 12.82
C ASN A 23 -2.94 -2.62 11.63
N CYS A 24 -3.37 -1.41 11.32
CA CYS A 24 -4.34 -1.15 10.25
C CYS A 24 -3.79 -1.51 8.86
N GLU A 25 -2.48 -1.47 8.66
CA GLU A 25 -1.83 -1.79 7.39
C GLU A 25 -2.01 -3.26 7.01
N ASP A 26 -2.06 -4.16 8.01
CA ASP A 26 -2.26 -5.59 7.79
C ASP A 26 -3.71 -5.94 7.40
N LEU A 27 -4.65 -5.00 7.61
CA LEU A 27 -6.07 -5.17 7.26
C LEU A 27 -6.37 -4.74 5.82
N ILE A 28 -5.40 -4.12 5.12
CA ILE A 28 -5.59 -3.52 3.80
C ILE A 28 -4.70 -4.24 2.79
N LYS A 29 -5.31 -4.70 1.70
CA LYS A 29 -4.65 -5.34 0.57
C LYS A 29 -4.70 -4.44 -0.66
N TYR A 30 -3.75 -4.66 -1.56
CA TYR A 30 -3.59 -3.87 -2.78
C TYR A 30 -3.73 -4.73 -4.03
N LEU A 31 -4.50 -4.23 -4.99
CA LEU A 31 -4.64 -4.81 -6.32
C LEU A 31 -3.66 -4.17 -7.31
N SER A 32 -3.36 -4.88 -8.39
CA SER A 32 -2.44 -4.41 -9.44
C SER A 32 -2.91 -3.16 -10.18
N ASN A 33 -4.20 -2.85 -10.14
CA ASN A 33 -4.77 -1.63 -10.70
C ASN A 33 -4.70 -0.42 -9.74
N GLY A 34 -4.12 -0.57 -8.55
CA GLY A 34 -4.02 0.49 -7.55
C GLY A 34 -5.24 0.63 -6.63
N ARG A 35 -6.26 -0.23 -6.75
CA ARG A 35 -7.36 -0.29 -5.76
C ARG A 35 -6.89 -0.96 -4.47
N ILE A 36 -7.49 -0.54 -3.36
CA ILE A 36 -7.33 -1.19 -2.05
C ILE A 36 -8.61 -1.92 -1.65
N TYR A 37 -8.49 -2.96 -0.83
CA TYR A 37 -9.63 -3.69 -0.30
C TYR A 37 -9.26 -4.35 1.03
N SER A 38 -10.25 -4.87 1.75
CA SER A 38 -10.05 -5.72 2.92
C SER A 38 -10.85 -7.01 2.77
N ASP A 39 -10.39 -8.08 3.41
CA ASP A 39 -11.21 -9.30 3.53
C ASP A 39 -12.33 -9.10 4.57
N ASP A 40 -12.16 -8.17 5.51
CA ASP A 40 -13.21 -7.77 6.44
C ASP A 40 -14.22 -6.89 5.69
N ILE A 41 -15.46 -7.35 5.63
CA ILE A 41 -16.53 -6.68 4.87
C ILE A 41 -16.85 -5.28 5.41
N THR A 42 -16.74 -5.08 6.74
CA THR A 42 -16.99 -3.78 7.37
C THR A 42 -15.91 -2.80 6.99
N ILE A 43 -14.65 -3.22 7.11
CA ILE A 43 -13.50 -2.41 6.72
C ILE A 43 -13.56 -2.10 5.21
N ASN A 44 -13.86 -3.09 4.38
CA ASN A 44 -13.95 -2.89 2.94
C ASN A 44 -15.04 -1.88 2.57
N ASN A 45 -16.19 -1.91 3.26
CA ASN A 45 -17.23 -0.89 3.10
C ASN A 45 -16.75 0.49 3.55
N GLU A 46 -16.06 0.60 4.68
CA GLU A 46 -15.49 1.88 5.16
C GLU A 46 -14.49 2.48 4.17
N LEU A 47 -13.62 1.66 3.58
CA LEU A 47 -12.64 2.11 2.58
C LEU A 47 -13.32 2.71 1.33
N ASN A 48 -14.43 2.13 0.88
CA ASN A 48 -15.10 2.51 -0.37
C ASN A 48 -16.20 3.56 -0.15
N GLU A 49 -17.14 3.27 0.76
CA GLU A 49 -18.36 4.05 0.90
C GLU A 49 -18.20 5.21 1.88
N VAL A 50 -17.51 5.00 3.00
CA VAL A 50 -17.32 6.06 4.01
C VAL A 50 -16.17 6.99 3.62
N LEU A 51 -15.01 6.43 3.28
CA LEU A 51 -13.79 7.21 3.05
C LEU A 51 -13.51 7.51 1.58
N SER A 52 -14.12 6.80 0.62
CA SER A 52 -13.83 6.94 -0.82
C SER A 52 -12.36 6.75 -1.19
N LEU A 53 -11.61 5.91 -0.49
CA LEU A 53 -10.17 5.73 -0.74
C LEU A 53 -9.87 5.06 -2.09
N ASN A 54 -10.89 4.52 -2.77
CA ASN A 54 -10.82 4.03 -4.14
C ASN A 54 -11.34 5.03 -5.19
N MET A 55 -11.39 6.32 -4.89
CA MET A 55 -11.59 7.34 -5.92
C MET A 55 -10.47 7.32 -6.96
N GLN A 56 -10.81 7.67 -8.20
CA GLN A 56 -9.93 7.48 -9.37
C GLN A 56 -8.54 8.09 -9.20
N THR A 57 -8.44 9.30 -8.66
CA THR A 57 -7.14 9.97 -8.45
C THR A 57 -6.24 9.19 -7.50
N LEU A 58 -6.76 8.66 -6.39
CA LEU A 58 -5.99 7.89 -5.42
C LEU A 58 -5.56 6.53 -6.00
N VAL A 59 -6.46 5.89 -6.75
CA VAL A 59 -6.16 4.64 -7.46
C VAL A 59 -5.05 4.85 -8.48
N ASN A 60 -5.13 5.91 -9.28
CA ASN A 60 -4.12 6.25 -10.28
C ASN A 60 -2.76 6.53 -9.63
N ASN A 61 -2.73 7.32 -8.56
CA ASN A 61 -1.48 7.63 -7.86
C ASN A 61 -0.81 6.37 -7.28
N ARG A 62 -1.60 5.47 -6.67
CA ARG A 62 -1.09 4.17 -6.20
C ARG A 62 -0.57 3.32 -7.35
N LYS A 63 -1.31 3.28 -8.47
CA LYS A 63 -0.90 2.52 -9.66
C LYS A 63 0.43 3.03 -10.23
N VAL A 64 0.62 4.35 -10.33
CA VAL A 64 1.88 4.95 -10.81
C VAL A 64 3.08 4.50 -9.97
N ILE A 65 2.93 4.47 -8.64
CA ILE A 65 3.98 3.98 -7.74
C ILE A 65 4.26 2.49 -7.97
N LEU A 66 3.22 1.66 -8.12
CA LEU A 66 3.39 0.24 -8.40
C LEU A 66 4.06 0.00 -9.76
N ASP A 67 3.61 0.68 -10.81
CA ASP A 67 4.18 0.57 -12.15
C ASP A 67 5.67 0.96 -12.14
N THR A 68 6.01 2.07 -11.48
CA THR A 68 7.39 2.54 -11.34
C THR A 68 8.26 1.50 -10.63
N LEU A 69 7.75 0.92 -9.54
CA LEU A 69 8.44 -0.17 -8.83
C LEU A 69 8.63 -1.38 -9.75
N LEU A 70 7.60 -1.78 -10.51
CA LEU A 70 7.67 -2.94 -11.40
C LEU A 70 8.69 -2.74 -12.53
N GLU A 71 8.80 -1.53 -13.08
CA GLU A 71 9.81 -1.17 -14.07
C GLU A 71 11.23 -1.21 -13.49
N GLN A 72 11.44 -0.59 -12.33
CA GLN A 72 12.70 -0.67 -11.60
C GLN A 72 13.09 -2.13 -11.35
N LEU A 73 12.12 -2.93 -10.91
CA LEU A 73 12.35 -4.33 -10.69
C LEU A 73 12.77 -4.99 -12.01
N LYS A 74 11.95 -4.90 -13.06
CA LYS A 74 12.24 -5.50 -14.37
C LYS A 74 13.67 -5.20 -14.85
N ASN A 75 14.14 -3.97 -14.69
CA ASN A 75 15.48 -3.55 -15.10
C ASN A 75 16.60 -4.20 -14.27
N GLU A 76 16.42 -4.40 -12.97
CA GLU A 76 17.41 -5.12 -12.16
C GLU A 76 17.34 -6.64 -12.40
N LYS A 77 16.18 -7.20 -12.77
CA LYS A 77 16.06 -8.62 -13.15
C LYS A 77 16.94 -8.97 -14.36
N LEU A 78 17.16 -8.02 -15.27
CA LEU A 78 18.09 -8.20 -16.40
C LEU A 78 19.53 -8.50 -15.95
N LYS A 79 19.86 -8.21 -14.68
CA LYS A 79 21.18 -8.46 -14.08
C LYS A 79 21.24 -9.77 -13.28
N GLY A 80 20.12 -10.49 -13.14
CA GLY A 80 20.01 -11.73 -12.37
C GLY A 80 18.65 -11.89 -11.68
N ASP A 81 18.37 -13.07 -11.14
CA ASP A 81 17.13 -13.35 -10.45
C ASP A 81 17.00 -12.62 -9.10
N TRP A 82 15.75 -12.47 -8.65
CA TRP A 82 15.43 -11.85 -7.37
C TRP A 82 15.84 -12.74 -6.22
N THR A 83 16.77 -12.24 -5.39
CA THR A 83 17.11 -12.91 -4.14
C THR A 83 16.27 -12.39 -2.97
N VAL A 84 16.11 -13.22 -1.95
CA VAL A 84 15.51 -12.83 -0.66
C VAL A 84 16.20 -11.58 -0.08
N ALA A 85 17.53 -11.50 -0.18
CA ALA A 85 18.31 -10.36 0.30
C ALA A 85 17.97 -9.05 -0.44
N MET A 86 17.84 -9.10 -1.77
CA MET A 86 17.47 -7.94 -2.58
C MET A 86 16.07 -7.42 -2.24
N LEU A 87 15.09 -8.33 -2.11
CA LEU A 87 13.73 -7.95 -1.75
C LEU A 87 13.65 -7.37 -0.34
N ASN A 88 14.33 -7.97 0.64
CA ASN A 88 14.40 -7.42 1.99
C ASN A 88 15.01 -6.01 2.01
N ARG A 89 16.08 -5.77 1.26
CA ARG A 89 16.69 -4.44 1.13
C ARG A 89 15.70 -3.42 0.56
N LYS A 90 14.95 -3.78 -0.48
CA LYS A 90 13.93 -2.88 -1.05
C LYS A 90 12.78 -2.64 -0.08
N ILE A 91 12.31 -3.66 0.64
CA ILE A 91 11.28 -3.48 1.67
C ILE A 91 11.77 -2.45 2.70
N GLN A 92 13.00 -2.59 3.20
CA GLN A 92 13.59 -1.63 4.14
C GLN A 92 13.69 -0.22 3.55
N GLU A 93 14.07 -0.08 2.28
CA GLU A 93 14.13 1.21 1.60
C GLU A 93 12.76 1.91 1.53
N TRP A 94 11.68 1.15 1.29
CA TRP A 94 10.32 1.70 1.22
C TRP A 94 9.67 1.88 2.61
N SER A 95 10.10 1.10 3.60
CA SER A 95 9.61 1.14 4.99
C SER A 95 10.31 2.20 5.86
N ASN A 96 11.35 2.87 5.36
CA ASN A 96 12.07 3.91 6.09
C ASN A 96 11.72 5.30 5.59
N LYS A 97 11.86 6.28 6.50
CA LYS A 97 11.79 7.69 6.15
C LYS A 97 12.95 8.07 5.23
N GLN A 98 12.68 9.00 4.33
CA GLN A 98 13.69 9.63 3.49
C GLN A 98 14.43 10.70 4.30
N LYS A 99 15.41 11.35 3.66
CA LYS A 99 16.26 12.37 4.30
C LYS A 99 15.48 13.58 4.85
N ASP A 100 14.27 13.80 4.36
CA ASP A 100 13.36 14.86 4.81
C ASP A 100 12.42 14.40 5.95
N GLU A 101 12.73 13.25 6.58
CA GLU A 101 11.94 12.63 7.65
C GLU A 101 10.52 12.19 7.23
N LYS A 102 10.25 12.09 5.92
CA LYS A 102 8.96 11.65 5.38
C LYS A 102 9.05 10.29 4.73
N TYR A 103 7.95 9.55 4.76
CA TYR A 103 7.81 8.34 3.95
C TYR A 103 7.55 8.72 2.49
N LYS A 104 7.98 7.84 1.58
CA LYS A 104 7.65 7.97 0.15
C LYS A 104 6.11 7.96 -0.01
N PRO A 105 5.52 8.85 -0.82
CA PRO A 105 4.09 8.83 -1.08
C PRO A 105 3.60 7.46 -1.55
N TYR A 106 2.51 6.99 -0.97
CA TYR A 106 1.91 5.67 -1.25
C TYR A 106 2.87 4.48 -1.05
N CYS A 107 3.88 4.58 -0.17
CA CYS A 107 4.86 3.52 0.06
C CYS A 107 4.24 2.14 0.35
N GLN A 108 3.06 2.10 0.97
CA GLN A 108 2.43 0.84 1.35
C GLN A 108 2.06 -0.08 0.19
N ILE A 109 1.72 0.44 -1.01
CA ILE A 109 1.48 -0.45 -2.17
C ILE A 109 2.78 -1.14 -2.62
N ALA A 110 3.91 -0.43 -2.55
CA ALA A 110 5.21 -0.98 -2.88
C ALA A 110 5.64 -2.03 -1.85
N ILE A 111 5.51 -1.73 -0.56
CA ILE A 111 5.82 -2.64 0.55
C ILE A 111 4.97 -3.91 0.44
N TYR A 112 3.66 -3.77 0.23
CA TYR A 112 2.73 -4.89 0.08
C TYR A 112 3.13 -5.81 -1.09
N TYR A 113 3.41 -5.23 -2.27
CA TYR A 113 3.84 -6.02 -3.43
C TYR A 113 5.16 -6.76 -3.17
N LEU A 114 6.16 -6.08 -2.60
CA LEU A 114 7.47 -6.68 -2.30
C LEU A 114 7.36 -7.81 -1.27
N LYS A 115 6.57 -7.63 -0.21
CA LYS A 115 6.30 -8.68 0.80
C LYS A 115 5.61 -9.90 0.17
N ASN A 116 4.60 -9.68 -0.68
CA ASN A 116 3.92 -10.77 -1.41
C ASN A 116 4.82 -11.49 -2.41
N LYS A 117 5.80 -10.79 -2.99
CA LYS A 117 6.78 -11.42 -3.87
C LYS A 117 7.79 -12.23 -3.06
N LEU A 118 8.24 -11.71 -1.93
CA LEU A 118 9.15 -12.38 -1.02
C LEU A 118 8.55 -13.67 -0.44
N SER A 119 7.27 -13.67 -0.08
CA SER A 119 6.60 -14.86 0.45
C SER A 119 6.49 -16.01 -0.54
N LYS A 120 6.55 -15.73 -1.86
CA LYS A 120 6.53 -16.74 -2.93
C LYS A 120 7.91 -17.30 -3.28
N LEU A 121 8.99 -16.70 -2.76
CA LEU A 121 10.36 -17.16 -2.94
C LEU A 121 10.88 -18.00 -1.77
N LYS A 122 10.20 -17.95 -0.63
CA LYS A 122 10.46 -18.82 0.53
C LYS A 122 9.72 -20.13 0.33
#